data_AF-A0A822YZH1-F1
#
_entry.id   AF-A0A822YZH1-F1
#
_cell.length_a   1.000
_cell.length_b   1.000
_cell.length_c   1.000
_cell.angle_alpha   90.00
_cell.angle_beta   90.00
_cell.angle_gamma   90.00
#
_symmetry.space_group_name_H-M   'P 1'
#
loop_
_entity.id
_entity.type
_entity.pdbx_description
1 polymer ?
#
loop_
_entity_poly.entity_id
_entity_poly.type
_entity_poly.pdbx_seq_one_letter_code
_entity_poly.pdbx_strand_id
1 'polypeptide(L)'
;MGITVRILGVPPIKRTWDWGARLVNIVGEPVKYKKESSGEDEVEPIWDRVFSTRVRLDVDRPLVKGNYDTKDGGVKRWYAFQYERLPTFCMRCGRLGHEEENYNWVPTEQELDELSGRL
;
A
#
# COMPACT_ATOMS: atom_id res chain seq x y z
N MET A 1 -12.68 7.04 -4.43
CA MET A 1 -12.84 6.18 -3.24
C MET A 1 -11.47 6.04 -2.58
N GLY A 2 -11.37 6.12 -1.25
CA GLY A 2 -10.11 5.94 -0.53
C GLY A 2 -10.11 4.61 0.23
N ILE A 3 -9.06 3.81 0.07
CA ILE A 3 -8.88 2.54 0.79
C ILE A 3 -7.91 2.78 1.94
N THR A 4 -8.22 2.26 3.12
CA THR A 4 -7.30 2.32 4.26
C THR A 4 -6.22 1.25 4.11
N VAL A 5 -4.96 1.65 4.24
CA VAL A 5 -3.79 0.77 4.26
C VAL A 5 -3.12 0.89 5.61
N ARG A 6 -2.82 -0.26 6.22
CA ARG A 6 -1.99 -0.37 7.43
C ARG A 6 -0.60 -0.90 7.09
N ILE A 7 0.42 -0.36 7.74
CA ILE A 7 1.79 -0.90 7.68
C ILE A 7 2.11 -1.61 8.98
N LEU A 8 2.36 -2.91 8.90
CA LEU A 8 2.63 -3.76 10.05
C LEU A 8 4.12 -3.77 10.42
N GLY A 9 4.42 -3.99 11.71
CA GLY A 9 5.79 -4.19 12.19
C GLY A 9 6.64 -2.93 12.30
N VAL A 10 6.02 -1.74 12.29
CA VAL A 10 6.73 -0.44 12.39
C VAL A 10 7.25 -0.23 13.82
N PRO A 11 8.59 -0.15 14.03
CA PRO A 11 9.16 0.14 15.34
C PRO A 11 8.72 1.51 15.84
N PRO A 12 8.45 1.70 17.15
CA PRO A 12 8.05 2.98 17.72
C PRO A 12 8.93 4.16 17.30
N ILE A 13 10.25 3.96 17.21
CA ILE A 13 11.21 5.01 16.85
C ILE A 13 11.16 5.44 15.37
N LYS A 14 10.55 4.63 14.49
CA LYS A 14 10.39 4.92 13.05
C LYS A 14 8.98 5.44 12.74
N ARG A 15 8.12 5.65 13.75
CA ARG A 15 6.74 6.11 13.59
C ARG A 15 6.66 7.61 13.31
N THR A 16 7.22 8.03 12.18
CA THR A 16 7.16 9.41 11.70
C THR A 16 6.33 9.48 10.44
N TRP A 17 5.74 10.65 10.18
CA TRP A 17 5.01 10.90 8.93
C TRP A 17 5.90 10.69 7.72
N ASP A 18 7.10 11.29 7.69
CA ASP A 18 8.07 11.15 6.60
C ASP A 18 8.38 9.70 6.23
N TRP A 19 8.42 8.82 7.22
CA TRP A 19 8.68 7.40 6.99
C TRP A 19 7.44 6.68 6.48
N GLY A 20 6.29 6.88 7.13
CA GLY A 20 5.02 6.28 6.72
C GLY A 20 4.60 6.70 5.29
N ALA A 21 4.71 8.00 4.99
CA ALA A 21 4.40 8.60 3.69
C ALA A 21 5.21 7.96 2.56
N ARG A 22 6.53 7.75 2.76
CA ARG A 22 7.38 7.08 1.76
C ARG A 22 6.87 5.70 1.40
N LEU A 23 6.48 4.89 2.40
CA LEU A 23 5.98 3.55 2.15
C LEU A 23 4.58 3.54 1.53
N VAL A 24 3.69 4.45 1.93
CA VAL A 24 2.34 4.45 1.33
C VAL A 24 2.30 4.98 -0.09
N ASN A 25 3.25 5.84 -0.48
CA ASN A 25 3.40 6.24 -1.89
C ASN A 25 3.79 5.07 -2.81
N ILE A 26 4.34 3.98 -2.27
CA ILE A 26 4.55 2.73 -3.04
C ILE A 26 3.21 2.08 -3.37
N VAL A 27 2.23 2.23 -2.47
CA VAL A 27 0.92 1.60 -2.57
C VAL A 27 -0.06 2.45 -3.39
N GLY A 28 -0.06 3.77 -3.19
CA GLY A 28 -0.94 4.69 -3.91
C GLY A 28 -0.83 6.13 -3.40
N GLU A 29 -1.60 7.03 -4.00
CA GLU A 29 -1.60 8.46 -3.62
C GLU A 29 -2.34 8.64 -2.28
N PRO A 30 -1.70 9.16 -1.22
CA PRO A 30 -2.40 9.43 0.05
C PRO A 30 -3.57 10.41 -0.15
N VAL A 31 -4.74 10.08 0.41
CA VAL A 31 -5.93 10.93 0.34
C VAL A 31 -5.76 12.10 1.31
N LYS A 32 -5.15 13.19 0.81
CA LYS A 32 -4.83 14.46 1.49
C LYS A 32 -3.97 14.33 2.76
N TYR A 33 -2.84 15.04 2.75
CA TYR A 33 -2.15 15.50 3.95
C TYR A 33 -1.84 16.98 3.74
N LYS A 34 -2.45 17.84 4.54
CA LYS A 34 -2.05 19.23 4.66
C LYS A 34 -1.95 19.47 6.16
N LYS A 35 -0.87 20.12 6.59
CA LYS A 35 -0.71 20.58 7.96
C LYS A 35 -1.48 21.89 8.05
N GLU A 36 -2.79 21.88 8.35
CA GLU A 36 -3.54 23.14 8.30
C GLU A 36 -3.45 23.82 9.66
N SER A 37 -2.77 24.97 9.68
CA SER A 37 -3.39 26.06 10.41
C SER A 37 -4.76 26.24 9.77
N SER A 38 -5.81 25.82 10.48
CA SER A 38 -7.25 25.99 10.20
C SER A 38 -7.89 25.15 9.09
N GLY A 39 -8.75 24.19 9.50
CA GLY A 39 -10.08 24.02 8.90
C GLY A 39 -10.42 22.71 8.19
N GLU A 40 -10.82 21.72 8.99
CA GLU A 40 -11.81 20.64 8.77
C GLU A 40 -11.62 19.60 7.63
N ASP A 41 -11.95 18.35 7.99
CA ASP A 41 -11.78 17.07 7.28
C ASP A 41 -10.34 16.53 7.13
N GLU A 42 -9.54 16.62 8.20
CA GLU A 42 -8.25 15.94 8.29
C GLU A 42 -8.39 14.54 8.92
N VAL A 43 -8.03 13.49 8.17
CA VAL A 43 -7.79 12.16 8.77
C VAL A 43 -6.31 12.06 9.08
N GLU A 44 -5.92 12.45 10.30
CA GLU A 44 -4.57 12.15 10.77
C GLU A 44 -4.32 10.63 10.72
N PRO A 45 -3.12 10.19 10.31
CA PRO A 45 -2.77 8.79 10.36
C PRO A 45 -2.86 8.28 11.79
N ILE A 46 -3.59 7.20 11.99
CA ILE A 46 -3.79 6.61 13.32
C ILE A 46 -2.51 5.85 13.67
N TRP A 47 -1.89 6.20 14.79
CA TRP A 47 -0.65 5.60 15.30
C TRP A 47 -0.88 4.70 16.52
N ASP A 48 -2.01 3.99 16.59
CA ASP A 48 -2.47 3.23 17.78
C ASP A 48 -1.80 1.86 17.99
N ARG A 49 -0.58 1.68 17.43
CA ARG A 49 0.37 0.52 17.44
C ARG A 49 0.85 0.17 16.03
N VAL A 50 0.13 0.64 15.02
CA VAL A 50 0.35 0.41 13.59
C VAL A 50 0.25 1.76 12.88
N PHE A 51 0.92 1.95 11.74
CA PHE A 51 0.64 3.11 10.89
C PHE A 51 -0.54 2.80 9.98
N SER A 52 -1.57 3.65 9.91
CA SER A 52 -2.61 3.51 8.90
C SER A 52 -2.94 4.85 8.23
N THR A 53 -3.29 4.81 6.95
CA THR A 53 -3.73 5.99 6.19
C THR A 53 -4.64 5.59 5.04
N ARG A 54 -5.43 6.54 4.53
CA ARG A 54 -6.22 6.35 3.31
C ARG A 54 -5.40 6.70 2.08
N VAL A 55 -5.49 5.85 1.06
CA VAL A 55 -4.85 6.05 -0.24
C VAL A 55 -5.83 5.87 -1.38
N ARG A 56 -5.57 6.55 -2.50
CA ARG A 56 -6.15 6.25 -3.81
C ARG A 56 -5.25 5.21 -4.47
N LEU A 57 -5.81 4.04 -4.74
CA LEU A 57 -5.12 2.95 -5.42
C LEU A 57 -5.37 3.05 -6.93
N ASP A 58 -4.38 2.65 -7.70
CA ASP A 58 -4.54 2.29 -9.10
C ASP A 58 -5.17 0.89 -9.16
N VAL A 59 -6.41 0.79 -9.65
CA VAL A 59 -7.18 -0.47 -9.67
C VAL A 59 -6.67 -1.46 -10.71
N ASP A 60 -5.97 -0.96 -11.73
CA ASP A 60 -5.41 -1.77 -12.82
C ASP A 60 -4.11 -2.45 -12.40
N ARG A 61 -3.52 -2.02 -11.28
CA ARG A 61 -2.30 -2.60 -10.72
C ARG A 61 -2.61 -3.64 -9.63
N PRO A 62 -1.82 -4.72 -9.55
CA PRO A 62 -1.90 -5.64 -8.41
C PRO A 62 -1.59 -4.93 -7.09
N LEU A 63 -2.28 -5.33 -6.02
CA LEU A 63 -2.02 -4.83 -4.67
C LEU A 63 -0.63 -5.24 -4.20
N VAL A 64 0.14 -4.24 -3.77
CA VAL A 64 1.47 -4.44 -3.20
C VAL A 64 1.35 -5.07 -1.81
N LYS A 65 1.96 -6.23 -1.58
CA LYS A 65 1.85 -6.96 -0.30
C LYS A 65 2.75 -6.40 0.80
N GLY A 66 3.77 -5.63 0.42
CA GLY A 66 4.74 -5.06 1.33
C GLY A 66 5.96 -4.54 0.58
N ASN A 67 6.90 -3.99 1.34
CA ASN A 67 8.16 -3.49 0.80
C ASN A 67 9.32 -3.77 1.76
N TYR A 68 10.52 -3.95 1.20
CA TYR A 68 11.75 -3.89 1.99
C TYR A 68 12.18 -2.44 2.18
N ASP A 69 12.41 -2.05 3.42
CA ASP A 69 13.07 -0.78 3.74
C ASP A 69 14.34 -1.03 4.57
N THR A 70 15.34 -0.18 4.34
CA THR A 70 16.68 -0.34 4.91
C THR A 70 16.73 0.36 6.26
N LYS A 71 17.06 -0.39 7.32
CA LYS A 71 17.32 0.18 8.64
C LYS A 71 18.68 0.89 8.64
N ASP A 72 18.84 1.87 9.53
CA ASP A 72 20.14 2.42 9.90
C ASP A 72 21.06 1.25 10.32
N GLY A 73 22.16 1.05 9.55
CA GLY A 73 23.05 -0.10 9.67
C GLY A 73 22.91 -1.15 8.55
N GLY A 74 22.14 -0.89 7.49
CA GLY A 74 22.13 -1.70 6.26
C GLY A 74 21.25 -2.96 6.30
N VAL A 75 20.59 -3.23 7.43
CA VAL A 75 19.70 -4.39 7.56
C VAL A 75 18.37 -4.09 6.87
N LYS A 76 18.04 -4.84 5.82
CA LYS A 76 16.73 -4.78 5.15
C LYS A 76 15.67 -5.42 6.05
N ARG A 77 14.52 -4.75 6.20
CA ARG A 77 13.35 -5.29 6.90
C ARG A 77 12.13 -5.24 5.97
N TRP A 78 11.39 -6.34 5.93
CA TRP A 78 10.11 -6.42 5.23
C TRP A 78 9.00 -5.77 6.07
N TYR A 79 8.22 -4.90 5.45
CA TYR A 79 7.02 -4.30 6.03
C TYR A 79 5.81 -4.72 5.22
N ALA A 80 4.88 -5.42 5.86
CA ALA A 80 3.66 -5.87 5.21
C ALA A 80 2.62 -4.74 5.14
N PHE A 81 1.94 -4.68 4.00
CA PHE A 81 0.81 -3.79 3.78
C PHE A 81 -0.49 -4.58 3.94
N GLN A 82 -1.39 -4.06 4.77
CA GLN A 82 -2.72 -4.63 4.98
C GLN A 82 -3.78 -3.64 4.51
N TYR A 83 -4.64 -4.08 3.62
CA TYR A 83 -5.72 -3.27 3.07
C TYR A 83 -7.00 -3.58 3.83
N GLU A 84 -7.70 -2.55 4.30
CA GLU A 84 -8.98 -2.71 4.99
C GLU A 84 -10.14 -2.45 4.06
N ARG A 85 -11.20 -3.28 4.17
CA ARG A 85 -12.48 -3.12 3.45
C ARG A 85 -12.29 -2.99 1.93
N LEU A 86 -11.42 -3.83 1.36
CA LEU A 86 -11.29 -3.92 -0.09
C LEU A 86 -12.64 -4.30 -0.73
N PRO A 87 -13.01 -3.69 -1.87
CA PRO A 87 -14.09 -4.19 -2.69
C PRO A 87 -13.69 -5.54 -3.32
N THR A 88 -14.45 -6.01 -4.30
CA THR A 88 -14.13 -7.20 -5.09
C THR A 88 -12.66 -7.21 -5.55
N PHE A 89 -11.90 -8.20 -5.09
CA PHE A 89 -10.46 -8.36 -5.33
C PHE A 89 -10.18 -9.78 -5.86
N CYS A 90 -9.36 -9.86 -6.90
CA CYS A 90 -8.99 -11.13 -7.51
C CYS A 90 -7.78 -11.75 -6.79
N MET A 91 -7.99 -12.89 -6.15
CA MET A 91 -6.92 -13.62 -5.45
C MET A 91 -5.82 -14.15 -6.37
N ARG A 92 -6.13 -14.33 -7.65
CA ARG A 92 -5.19 -14.83 -8.66
C ARG A 92 -4.23 -13.75 -9.16
N CYS A 93 -4.73 -12.58 -9.54
CA CYS A 93 -3.91 -11.54 -10.16
C CYS A 93 -3.63 -10.33 -9.27
N GLY A 94 -4.27 -10.25 -8.11
CA GLY A 94 -4.07 -9.18 -7.15
C GLY A 94 -4.74 -7.84 -7.49
N ARG A 95 -5.63 -7.77 -8.49
CA ARG A 95 -6.27 -6.50 -8.90
C ARG A 95 -7.67 -6.35 -8.31
N LEU A 96 -8.17 -5.12 -8.28
CA LEU A 96 -9.53 -4.81 -7.84
C LEU A 96 -10.51 -4.83 -9.03
N GLY A 97 -11.79 -5.02 -8.73
CA GLY A 97 -12.89 -4.89 -9.70
C GLY A 97 -13.35 -6.20 -10.35
N HIS A 98 -12.76 -7.35 -10.02
CA HIS A 98 -13.24 -8.66 -10.50
C HIS A 98 -12.90 -9.80 -9.54
N GLU A 99 -13.59 -10.93 -9.70
CA GLU A 99 -13.38 -12.17 -8.95
C GLU A 99 -12.54 -13.16 -9.77
N GLU A 100 -11.92 -14.14 -9.11
CA GLU A 100 -11.07 -15.14 -9.78
C GLU A 100 -11.83 -15.91 -10.88
N GLU A 101 -13.12 -16.16 -10.69
CA GLU A 101 -13.97 -16.89 -11.65
C GLU A 101 -14.15 -16.14 -12.98
N ASN A 102 -13.93 -14.82 -13.00
CA ASN A 102 -14.00 -13.99 -14.21
C ASN A 102 -12.60 -13.74 -14.84
N TYR A 103 -11.59 -14.49 -14.41
CA TYR A 103 -10.22 -14.32 -14.87
C TYR A 103 -9.92 -15.13 -16.14
N ASN A 104 -10.13 -14.51 -17.30
CA ASN A 104 -9.74 -15.07 -18.61
C ASN A 104 -8.42 -14.48 -19.15
N TRP A 105 -7.62 -13.84 -18.30
CA TRP A 105 -6.38 -13.17 -18.73
C TRP A 105 -5.22 -14.15 -18.85
N VAL A 106 -4.60 -14.16 -20.03
CA VAL A 106 -3.36 -14.87 -20.32
C VAL A 106 -2.25 -13.81 -20.44
N PRO A 107 -1.29 -13.75 -19.51
CA PRO A 107 -0.18 -12.79 -19.60
C PRO A 107 0.68 -13.06 -20.83
N THR A 108 1.25 -12.00 -21.39
CA THR A 108 2.41 -12.13 -22.27
C THR A 108 3.69 -12.44 -21.47
N GLU A 109 4.72 -13.00 -22.12
CA GLU A 109 6.03 -13.26 -21.48
C GLU A 109 6.63 -11.99 -20.84
N GLN A 110 6.45 -10.83 -21.49
CA GLN A 110 6.92 -9.55 -20.96
C GLN A 110 6.21 -9.17 -19.65
N GLU A 111 4.90 -9.37 -19.57
CA GLU A 111 4.13 -9.14 -18.35
C GLU A 111 4.45 -10.17 -17.25
N LEU A 112 4.81 -11.41 -17.61
CA LEU A 112 5.29 -12.42 -16.65
C LEU A 112 6.62 -12.01 -16.01
N ASP A 113 7.55 -11.49 -16.79
CA ASP A 113 8.85 -11.03 -16.28
C ASP A 113 8.69 -9.81 -15.36
N GLU A 114 7.79 -8.86 -15.71
CA GLU A 114 7.44 -7.72 -14.85
C GLU A 114 6.77 -8.16 -13.54
N LEU A 115 5.81 -9.09 -13.60
CA LEU A 115 5.10 -9.59 -12.43
C LEU A 115 5.96 -10.47 -11.52
N SER A 116 6.93 -11.20 -12.08
CA SER A 116 7.85 -12.04 -11.33
C SER A 116 9.05 -11.28 -10.76
N GLY A 117 9.19 -10.00 -11.09
CA GLY A 117 10.30 -9.15 -10.65
C GLY A 117 11.64 -9.56 -11.27
N ARG A 118 11.63 -10.07 -12.50
CA ARG A 118 12.83 -10.48 -13.26
C ARG A 118 13.41 -9.37 -14.13
N LEU A 119 12.73 -8.23 -14.23
CA LEU A 119 13.21 -6.99 -14.85
C LEU A 119 13.75 -6.00 -13.81
#